data_AF-A0A428TSN4-F1
#
_entry.id   AF-A0A428TSN4-F1
#
_cell.length_a   1.000
_cell.length_b   1.000
_cell.length_c   1.000
_cell.angle_alpha   90.00
_cell.angle_beta   90.00
_cell.angle_gamma   90.00
#
_symmetry.space_group_name_H-M   'P 1'
#
loop_
_entity.id
_entity.type
_entity.pdbx_description
1 polymer ?
#
loop_
_entity_poly.entity_id
_entity_poly.type
_entity_poly.pdbx_seq_one_letter_code
_entity_poly.pdbx_strand_id
1 'polypeptide(L)'
;MTTDVETNSALKRVDTSNQALQDAEDLACFGHQQALTRKFSMWSMLALAFSVLGTWSTFAQGLSSGLTSGGPVAILWGLVLVFVCNLCVAVSLGEMCSSMPTALGQAYWISRLWPTPAGRFCSYLCAWVNTCGWITLSASQIAFMTEFMLSMKVLFKPDWSGASTGWVLFLVYVGTTLSMTLFNIVACRKDIVLPMFNNFVGISFGGLFFIISLALLISVGTKDNLSYKPADFVFGTWINQTGWPDGVTWFIGLVQAAYGLTAF
;
A
#
# COMPACT_ATOMS: atom_id res chain seq x y z
N MET A 1 -52.61 -29.89 1.29
CA MET A 1 -52.81 -28.73 0.42
C MET A 1 -51.91 -27.63 0.97
N THR A 2 -50.70 -27.54 0.41
CA THR A 2 -50.12 -26.32 -0.21
C THR A 2 -49.38 -25.45 0.80
N THR A 3 -48.10 -25.09 0.68
CA THR A 3 -47.09 -25.21 -0.39
C THR A 3 -45.77 -24.69 0.20
N ASP A 4 -44.65 -25.31 -0.16
CA ASP A 4 -43.31 -24.74 -0.04
C ASP A 4 -43.17 -23.44 -0.83
N VAL A 5 -42.40 -22.47 -0.31
CA VAL A 5 -41.57 -21.57 -1.14
C VAL A 5 -40.29 -21.23 -0.37
N GLU A 6 -39.20 -21.91 -0.74
CA GLU A 6 -37.84 -21.37 -0.60
C GLU A 6 -37.71 -20.09 -1.44
N THR A 7 -37.19 -19.01 -0.87
CA THR A 7 -36.06 -18.20 -1.40
C THR A 7 -36.02 -16.83 -0.72
N ASN A 8 -34.95 -16.58 0.03
CA ASN A 8 -34.06 -15.45 -0.26
C ASN A 8 -32.84 -15.55 0.66
N SER A 9 -31.76 -16.10 0.11
CA SER A 9 -30.39 -15.85 0.57
C SER A 9 -30.04 -14.39 0.29
N ALA A 10 -30.68 -13.47 0.99
CA ALA A 10 -30.23 -12.10 1.04
C ALA A 10 -28.96 -12.08 1.89
N LEU A 11 -27.83 -11.75 1.25
CA LEU A 11 -26.54 -11.44 1.86
C LEU A 11 -26.75 -10.87 3.27
N LYS A 12 -26.43 -11.68 4.29
CA LYS A 12 -26.50 -11.28 5.69
C LYS A 12 -25.62 -10.04 5.83
N ARG A 13 -26.25 -8.87 5.94
CA ARG A 13 -25.57 -7.64 6.33
C ARG A 13 -24.92 -7.96 7.67
N VAL A 14 -23.60 -8.09 7.69
CA VAL A 14 -22.86 -8.31 8.93
C VAL A 14 -23.09 -7.07 9.77
N ASP A 15 -23.98 -7.17 10.76
CA ASP A 15 -24.25 -6.11 11.70
C ASP A 15 -22.95 -5.81 12.45
N THR A 16 -22.36 -4.65 12.17
CA THR A 16 -21.14 -4.15 12.81
C THR A 16 -21.24 -4.16 14.35
N SER A 17 -22.47 -4.15 14.88
CA SER A 17 -22.79 -4.30 16.30
C SER A 17 -22.41 -5.68 16.86
N ASN A 18 -22.68 -6.76 16.13
CA ASN A 18 -22.48 -8.12 16.63
C ASN A 18 -20.99 -8.51 16.64
N GLN A 19 -20.24 -8.14 15.59
CA GLN A 19 -18.79 -8.36 15.53
C GLN A 19 -18.04 -7.51 16.56
N ALA A 20 -18.48 -6.27 16.81
CA ALA A 20 -17.86 -5.42 17.83
C ALA A 20 -18.06 -5.94 19.25
N LEU A 21 -19.20 -6.56 19.54
CA LEU A 21 -19.44 -7.21 20.81
C LEU A 21 -18.59 -8.49 20.95
N GLN A 22 -18.56 -9.33 19.92
CA GLN A 22 -17.75 -10.55 19.89
C GLN A 22 -16.25 -10.25 20.10
N ASP A 23 -15.69 -9.29 19.36
CA ASP A 23 -14.27 -8.95 19.52
C ASP A 23 -13.99 -8.36 20.92
N ALA A 24 -14.93 -7.60 21.50
CA ALA A 24 -14.79 -7.08 22.86
C ALA A 24 -14.79 -8.20 23.92
N GLU A 25 -15.63 -9.22 23.73
CA GLU A 25 -15.66 -10.43 24.56
C GLU A 25 -14.37 -11.25 24.41
N ASP A 26 -13.87 -11.40 23.18
CA ASP A 26 -12.61 -12.09 22.90
C ASP A 26 -11.41 -11.36 23.54
N LEU A 27 -11.34 -10.03 23.39
CA LEU A 27 -10.34 -9.19 24.07
C LEU A 27 -10.42 -9.36 25.60
N ALA A 28 -11.64 -9.37 26.16
CA ALA A 28 -11.84 -9.57 27.59
C ALA A 28 -11.40 -10.97 28.04
N CYS A 29 -11.61 -12.01 27.22
CA CYS A 29 -11.10 -13.36 27.45
C CYS A 29 -9.55 -13.39 27.50
N PHE A 30 -8.90 -12.55 26.70
CA PHE A 30 -7.45 -12.35 26.74
C PHE A 30 -6.95 -11.43 27.87
N GLY A 31 -7.85 -10.92 28.73
CA GLY A 31 -7.52 -10.03 29.84
C GLY A 31 -7.27 -8.58 29.43
N HIS A 32 -7.69 -8.19 28.22
CA HIS A 32 -7.55 -6.84 27.70
C HIS A 32 -8.91 -6.12 27.68
N GLN A 33 -8.99 -4.95 28.31
CA GLN A 33 -10.15 -4.08 28.17
C GLN A 33 -10.06 -3.32 26.83
N GLN A 34 -11.18 -3.25 26.10
CA GLN A 34 -11.25 -2.46 24.87
C GLN A 34 -11.04 -0.96 25.19
N ALA A 35 -9.82 -0.47 24.95
CA ALA A 35 -9.45 0.93 25.17
C ALA A 35 -9.70 1.83 23.94
N LEU A 36 -9.78 1.24 22.74
CA LEU A 36 -9.95 1.97 21.48
C LEU A 36 -11.39 1.86 20.97
N THR A 37 -11.98 2.99 20.60
CA THR A 37 -13.30 3.05 19.97
C THR A 37 -13.22 2.61 18.50
N ARG A 38 -14.19 1.81 18.05
CA ARG A 38 -14.30 1.42 16.64
C ARG A 38 -14.81 2.58 15.82
N LYS A 39 -13.93 3.21 15.03
CA LYS A 39 -14.23 4.40 14.23
C LYS A 39 -14.46 4.12 12.74
N PHE A 40 -14.12 2.93 12.24
CA PHE A 40 -14.15 2.60 10.82
C PHE A 40 -15.19 1.51 10.51
N SER A 41 -16.05 1.77 9.51
CA SER A 41 -16.91 0.75 8.90
C SER A 41 -16.12 -0.10 7.89
N MET A 42 -16.62 -1.26 7.47
CA MET A 42 -15.95 -2.10 6.46
C MET A 42 -15.58 -1.32 5.19
N TRP A 43 -16.51 -0.51 4.66
CA TRP A 43 -16.25 0.32 3.48
C TRP A 43 -15.19 1.39 3.73
N SER A 44 -15.20 1.97 4.93
CA SER A 44 -14.18 2.95 5.32
C SER A 44 -12.80 2.30 5.50
N MET A 45 -12.74 1.08 6.03
CA MET A 45 -11.50 0.29 6.13
C MET A 45 -10.96 -0.11 4.76
N LEU A 46 -11.83 -0.51 3.81
CA LEU A 46 -11.43 -0.81 2.44
C LEU A 46 -10.86 0.42 1.73
N ALA A 47 -11.55 1.57 1.85
CA ALA A 47 -11.08 2.83 1.28
C ALA A 47 -9.76 3.29 1.90
N LEU A 48 -9.61 3.13 3.22
CA LEU A 48 -8.36 3.40 3.94
C LEU A 48 -7.24 2.48 3.43
N ALA A 49 -7.47 1.18 3.29
CA ALA A 49 -6.47 0.24 2.81
C ALA A 49 -5.98 0.59 1.39
N PHE A 50 -6.90 0.92 0.48
CA PHE A 50 -6.54 1.36 -0.88
C PHE A 50 -5.78 2.69 -0.87
N SER A 51 -6.17 3.63 -0.01
CA SER A 51 -5.51 4.94 0.13
C SER A 51 -4.12 4.83 0.75
N VAL A 52 -3.92 3.91 1.69
CA VAL A 52 -2.63 3.66 2.36
C VAL A 52 -1.65 3.00 1.41
N LEU A 53 -2.08 2.00 0.65
CA LEU A 53 -1.21 1.29 -0.31
C LEU A 53 -0.79 2.18 -1.48
N GLY A 54 -1.69 3.03 -1.97
CA GLY A 54 -1.38 3.96 -3.05
C GLY A 54 -0.84 3.27 -4.32
N THR A 55 -1.19 2.00 -4.55
CA THR A 55 -0.45 1.07 -5.43
C THR A 55 -0.17 1.64 -6.82
N TRP A 56 -1.16 2.20 -7.50
CA TRP A 56 -0.97 2.68 -8.88
C TRP A 56 0.01 3.86 -8.98
N SER A 57 0.05 4.74 -7.97
CA SER A 57 1.02 5.85 -7.88
C SER A 57 2.43 5.30 -7.74
N THR A 58 2.60 4.35 -6.83
CA THR A 58 3.89 3.71 -6.55
C THR A 58 4.42 2.98 -7.78
N PHE A 59 3.55 2.26 -8.50
CA PHE A 59 3.89 1.63 -9.78
C PHE A 59 4.27 2.66 -10.85
N ALA A 60 3.54 3.78 -10.95
CA ALA A 60 3.86 4.84 -11.89
C ALA A 60 5.24 5.46 -11.63
N GLN A 61 5.61 5.64 -10.37
CA GLN A 61 6.93 6.15 -9.96
C GLN A 61 8.04 5.16 -10.29
N GLY A 62 7.83 3.87 -10.02
CA GLY A 62 8.80 2.82 -10.33
C GLY A 62 8.86 2.44 -11.81
N LEU A 63 7.96 2.96 -12.66
CA LEU A 63 7.74 2.46 -14.03
C LEU A 63 9.02 2.44 -14.88
N SER A 64 9.83 3.50 -14.78
CA SER A 64 11.11 3.61 -15.49
C SER A 64 12.08 2.49 -15.08
N SER A 65 12.19 2.21 -13.78
CA SER A 65 13.05 1.14 -13.27
C SER A 65 12.56 -0.25 -13.70
N GLY A 66 11.25 -0.50 -13.67
CA GLY A 66 10.68 -1.76 -14.14
C GLY A 66 10.86 -1.97 -15.64
N LEU A 67 10.71 -0.91 -16.45
CA LEU A 67 10.84 -1.01 -17.90
C LEU A 67 12.28 -1.29 -18.34
N THR A 68 13.26 -0.75 -17.62
CA THR A 68 14.69 -1.01 -17.85
C THR A 68 15.14 -2.36 -17.27
N SER A 69 14.41 -2.88 -16.28
CA SER A 69 14.73 -4.10 -15.52
C SER A 69 13.69 -5.20 -15.74
N GLY A 70 13.72 -5.84 -16.91
CA GLY A 70 12.85 -6.94 -17.29
C GLY A 70 11.65 -6.52 -18.15
N GLY A 71 11.43 -5.21 -18.31
CA GLY A 71 10.45 -4.69 -19.27
C GLY A 71 9.00 -4.94 -18.86
N PRO A 72 8.07 -4.95 -19.83
CA PRO A 72 6.65 -5.14 -19.56
C PRO A 72 6.34 -6.52 -18.92
N VAL A 73 7.13 -7.54 -19.23
CA VAL A 73 7.02 -8.88 -18.63
C VAL A 73 7.25 -8.83 -17.12
N ALA A 74 8.33 -8.19 -16.66
CA ALA A 74 8.62 -8.08 -15.22
C ALA A 74 7.58 -7.25 -14.49
N ILE A 75 7.08 -6.17 -15.10
CA ILE A 75 6.03 -5.33 -14.50
C ILE A 75 4.73 -6.12 -14.33
N LEU A 76 4.24 -6.76 -15.41
CA LEU A 76 2.93 -7.42 -15.41
C LEU A 76 2.96 -8.75 -14.66
N TRP A 77 3.90 -9.64 -14.99
CA TRP A 77 3.96 -10.96 -14.35
C TRP A 77 4.57 -10.90 -12.95
N GLY A 78 5.45 -9.92 -12.69
CA GLY A 78 5.91 -9.63 -11.33
C GLY A 78 4.75 -9.17 -10.45
N LEU A 79 3.85 -8.30 -10.94
CA LEU A 79 2.63 -7.91 -10.23
C LEU A 79 1.75 -9.14 -9.91
N VAL A 80 1.51 -10.02 -10.89
CA VAL A 80 0.70 -11.23 -10.68
C VAL A 80 1.31 -12.14 -9.62
N LEU A 81 2.61 -12.41 -9.70
CA LEU A 81 3.32 -13.26 -8.74
C LEU A 81 3.25 -12.66 -7.33
N VAL A 82 3.60 -11.39 -7.18
CA VAL A 82 3.59 -10.70 -5.88
C VAL A 82 2.17 -10.62 -5.31
N PHE A 83 1.16 -10.43 -6.15
CA PHE A 83 -0.24 -10.45 -5.72
C PHE A 83 -0.63 -11.80 -5.13
N VAL A 84 -0.30 -12.91 -5.81
CA VAL A 84 -0.59 -14.27 -5.30
C VAL A 84 0.12 -14.52 -3.97
N CYS A 85 1.40 -14.15 -3.86
CA CYS A 85 2.15 -14.29 -2.62
C CYS A 85 1.54 -13.45 -1.48
N ASN A 86 1.17 -12.20 -1.74
CA ASN A 86 0.53 -11.33 -0.74
C ASN A 86 -0.86 -11.83 -0.36
N LEU A 87 -1.61 -12.43 -1.28
CA LEU A 87 -2.91 -13.01 -0.96
C LEU A 87 -2.78 -14.16 0.04
N CYS A 88 -1.79 -15.04 -0.13
CA CYS A 88 -1.50 -16.10 0.84
C CYS A 88 -1.17 -15.55 2.23
N VAL A 89 -0.38 -14.48 2.29
CA VAL A 89 -0.04 -13.81 3.56
C VAL A 89 -1.27 -13.15 4.18
N ALA A 90 -2.08 -12.44 3.38
CA ALA A 90 -3.28 -11.76 3.83
C ALA A 90 -4.33 -12.73 4.39
N VAL A 91 -4.53 -13.88 3.75
CA VAL A 91 -5.45 -14.92 4.25
C VAL A 91 -4.95 -15.47 5.59
N SER A 92 -3.66 -15.79 5.69
CA SER A 92 -3.07 -16.32 6.93
C SER A 92 -3.14 -15.31 8.09
N LEU A 93 -2.88 -14.02 7.82
CA LEU A 93 -3.03 -12.96 8.80
C LEU A 93 -4.51 -12.72 9.16
N GLY A 94 -5.42 -12.87 8.20
CA GLY A 94 -6.86 -12.74 8.41
C GLY A 94 -7.40 -13.75 9.44
N GLU A 95 -6.96 -15.00 9.38
CA GLU A 95 -7.32 -16.03 10.37
C GLU A 95 -6.83 -15.66 11.78
N MET A 96 -5.62 -15.11 11.88
CA MET A 96 -5.05 -14.64 13.14
C MET A 96 -5.76 -13.40 13.69
N CYS A 97 -6.09 -12.44 12.83
CA CYS A 97 -6.87 -11.25 13.20
C CYS A 97 -8.27 -11.60 13.68
N SER A 98 -8.90 -12.63 13.09
CA SER A 98 -10.25 -13.07 13.49
C SER A 98 -10.25 -13.87 14.79
N SER A 99 -9.16 -14.58 15.12
CA SER A 99 -9.08 -15.39 16.34
C SER A 99 -8.50 -14.64 17.54
N MET A 100 -7.65 -13.64 17.29
CA MET A 100 -6.95 -12.88 18.32
C MET A 100 -6.90 -11.38 17.95
N PRO A 101 -8.04 -10.66 18.05
CA PRO A 101 -8.16 -9.26 17.64
C PRO A 101 -7.47 -8.29 18.63
N THR A 102 -6.15 -8.40 18.77
CA THR A 102 -5.36 -7.59 19.72
C THR A 102 -4.63 -6.44 19.01
N ALA A 103 -4.51 -5.30 19.70
CA ALA A 103 -3.85 -4.10 19.15
C ALA A 103 -2.34 -4.27 18.92
N LEU A 104 -1.70 -5.23 19.59
CA LEU A 104 -0.28 -5.53 19.47
C LEU A 104 0.02 -6.48 18.28
N GLY A 105 -1.02 -7.05 17.67
CA GLY A 105 -0.97 -7.80 16.42
C GLY A 105 0.01 -8.97 16.42
N GLN A 106 0.84 -9.04 15.37
CA GLN A 106 1.79 -10.13 15.10
C GLN A 106 2.70 -10.47 16.28
N ALA A 107 3.21 -9.46 16.99
CA ALA A 107 4.07 -9.67 18.15
C ALA A 107 3.32 -10.41 19.27
N TYR A 108 2.04 -10.12 19.49
CA TYR A 108 1.23 -10.78 20.51
C TYR A 108 0.95 -12.22 20.12
N TRP A 109 0.56 -12.45 18.87
CA TRP A 109 0.29 -13.79 18.35
C TRP A 109 1.47 -14.73 18.55
N ILE A 110 2.71 -14.28 18.28
CA ILE A 110 3.92 -15.08 18.50
C ILE A 110 4.09 -15.44 19.98
N SER A 111 3.94 -14.46 20.88
CA SER A 111 4.09 -14.70 22.32
C SER A 111 3.02 -15.64 22.88
N ARG A 112 1.82 -15.65 22.28
CA ARG A 112 0.69 -16.48 22.67
C ARG A 112 0.81 -17.91 22.15
N LEU A 113 1.21 -18.08 20.88
CA LEU A 113 1.36 -19.39 20.24
C LEU A 113 2.63 -20.12 20.70
N TRP A 114 3.67 -19.38 21.08
CA TRP A 114 4.92 -19.95 21.55
C TRP A 114 5.28 -19.44 22.95
N PRO A 115 4.67 -20.00 24.02
CA PRO A 115 4.85 -19.54 25.40
C PRO A 115 6.17 -20.03 26.02
N THR A 116 7.29 -19.76 25.36
CA THR A 116 8.65 -20.07 25.85
C THR A 116 9.51 -18.80 25.86
N PRO A 117 10.67 -18.80 26.55
CA PRO A 117 11.62 -17.69 26.47
C PRO A 117 12.05 -17.36 25.03
N ALA A 118 12.19 -18.39 24.18
CA ALA A 118 12.49 -18.21 22.76
C ALA A 118 11.34 -17.52 22.02
N GLY A 119 10.10 -17.93 22.25
CA GLY A 119 8.92 -17.29 21.65
C GLY A 119 8.76 -15.83 22.08
N ARG A 120 9.07 -15.48 23.34
CA ARG A 120 9.13 -14.09 23.80
C ARG A 120 10.19 -13.28 23.07
N PHE A 121 11.38 -13.84 22.86
CA PHE A 121 12.43 -13.19 22.09
C PHE A 121 12.01 -12.98 20.63
N CYS A 122 11.41 -13.99 19.98
CA CYS A 122 10.89 -13.88 18.62
C CYS A 122 9.78 -12.83 18.49
N SER A 123 8.89 -12.74 19.48
CA SER A 123 7.85 -11.71 19.57
C SER A 123 8.47 -10.30 19.61
N TYR A 124 9.51 -10.11 20.43
CA TYR A 124 10.23 -8.84 20.52
C TYR A 124 10.96 -8.49 19.22
N LEU A 125 11.58 -9.49 18.58
CA LEU A 125 12.24 -9.32 17.29
C LEU A 125 11.23 -8.93 16.20
N CYS A 126 10.06 -9.57 16.15
CA CYS A 126 8.98 -9.24 15.23
C CYS A 126 8.53 -7.77 15.40
N ALA A 127 8.34 -7.31 16.64
CA ALA A 127 7.98 -5.92 16.92
C ALA A 127 9.03 -4.92 16.40
N TRP A 128 10.32 -5.22 16.59
CA TRP A 128 11.41 -4.38 16.10
C TRP A 128 11.51 -4.38 14.58
N VAL A 129 11.42 -5.54 13.93
CA VAL A 129 11.44 -5.64 12.47
C VAL A 129 10.28 -4.86 11.86
N ASN A 130 9.08 -4.97 12.42
CA ASN A 130 7.92 -4.18 11.99
C ASN A 130 8.16 -2.68 12.17
N THR A 131 8.71 -2.26 13.33
CA THR A 131 9.03 -0.84 13.59
C THR A 131 10.04 -0.29 12.59
N CYS A 132 11.13 -1.03 12.32
CA CYS A 132 12.11 -0.65 11.30
C CYS A 132 11.48 -0.62 9.90
N GLY A 133 10.57 -1.55 9.59
CA GLY A 133 9.78 -1.56 8.35
C GLY A 133 8.99 -0.27 8.17
N TRP A 134 8.25 0.16 9.18
CA TRP A 134 7.48 1.41 9.11
C TRP A 134 8.37 2.67 8.98
N ILE A 135 9.51 2.70 9.67
CA ILE A 135 10.47 3.82 9.56
C ILE A 135 11.06 3.89 8.15
N THR A 136 11.51 2.76 7.61
CA THR A 136 12.12 2.70 6.27
C THR A 136 11.11 2.95 5.16
N LEU A 137 9.88 2.44 5.30
CA LEU A 137 8.78 2.73 4.38
C LEU A 137 8.47 4.22 4.36
N SER A 138 8.33 4.84 5.53
CA SER A 138 8.09 6.30 5.64
C SER A 138 9.22 7.12 5.02
N ALA A 139 10.47 6.76 5.28
CA ALA A 139 11.64 7.44 4.71
C ALA A 139 11.66 7.35 3.17
N SER A 140 11.39 6.16 2.61
CA SER A 140 11.34 5.96 1.16
C SER A 140 10.24 6.77 0.48
N GLN A 141 9.05 6.88 1.10
CA GLN A 141 7.95 7.70 0.59
C GLN A 141 8.28 9.20 0.57
N ILE A 142 9.02 9.69 1.58
CA ILE A 142 9.47 11.09 1.58
C ILE A 142 10.55 11.33 0.52
N ALA A 143 11.41 10.34 0.25
CA ALA A 143 12.39 10.42 -0.83
C ALA A 143 11.70 10.56 -2.19
N PHE A 144 10.70 9.72 -2.45
CA PHE A 144 9.85 9.79 -3.64
C PHE A 144 9.12 11.13 -3.78
N MET A 145 8.48 11.62 -2.72
CA MET A 145 7.83 12.93 -2.75
C MET A 145 8.82 14.07 -3.06
N THR A 146 10.04 13.97 -2.53
CA THR A 146 11.12 14.94 -2.79
C THR A 146 11.54 14.94 -4.25
N GLU A 147 11.79 13.76 -4.83
CA GLU A 147 12.13 13.62 -6.25
C GLU A 147 11.01 14.13 -7.15
N PHE A 148 9.75 13.86 -6.79
CA PHE A 148 8.59 14.34 -7.54
C PHE A 148 8.48 15.88 -7.52
N MET A 149 8.67 16.50 -6.35
CA MET A 149 8.67 17.96 -6.23
C MET A 149 9.77 18.63 -7.07
N LEU A 150 10.98 18.06 -7.06
CA LEU A 150 12.08 18.56 -7.88
C LEU A 150 11.83 18.35 -9.37
N SER A 151 11.33 17.16 -9.75
CA SER A 151 10.97 16.82 -11.13
C SER A 151 9.88 17.74 -11.69
N MET A 152 8.89 18.11 -10.87
CA MET A 152 7.86 19.07 -11.25
C MET A 152 8.47 20.43 -11.62
N LYS A 153 9.49 20.90 -10.88
CA LYS A 153 10.19 22.14 -11.22
C LYS A 153 10.97 22.03 -12.52
N VAL A 154 11.66 20.91 -12.74
CA VAL A 154 12.41 20.64 -13.98
C VAL A 154 11.48 20.61 -15.19
N LEU A 155 10.25 20.14 -15.04
CA LEU A 155 9.24 20.16 -16.11
C LEU A 155 8.99 21.58 -16.67
N PHE A 156 9.00 22.61 -15.81
CA PHE A 156 8.83 24.00 -16.23
C PHE A 156 10.14 24.73 -16.56
N LYS A 157 11.27 24.28 -16.00
CA LYS A 157 12.61 24.84 -16.26
C LYS A 157 13.61 23.70 -16.44
N PRO A 158 13.76 23.17 -17.67
CA PRO A 158 14.61 22.02 -17.94
C PRO A 158 16.09 22.22 -17.58
N ASP A 159 16.61 23.43 -17.76
CA ASP A 159 18.03 23.75 -17.52
C ASP A 159 18.35 24.02 -16.03
N TRP A 160 17.40 23.81 -15.12
CA TRP A 160 17.63 24.06 -13.70
C TRP A 160 18.42 22.92 -13.05
N SER A 161 19.73 23.15 -12.86
CA SER A 161 20.68 22.19 -12.25
C SER A 161 20.42 21.86 -10.78
N GLY A 162 19.49 22.53 -10.12
CA GLY A 162 19.21 22.30 -8.71
C GLY A 162 18.59 20.93 -8.41
N ALA A 163 17.90 20.32 -9.37
CA ALA A 163 17.36 18.95 -9.20
C ALA A 163 18.47 17.89 -9.12
N SER A 164 19.59 18.09 -9.83
CA SER A 164 20.78 17.23 -9.76
C SER A 164 21.72 17.59 -8.60
N THR A 165 21.40 18.63 -7.83
CA THR A 165 22.27 19.12 -6.76
C THR A 165 21.92 18.43 -5.44
N GLY A 166 22.78 17.54 -4.96
CA GLY A 166 22.50 16.67 -3.80
C GLY A 166 22.09 17.40 -2.52
N TRP A 167 22.65 18.58 -2.24
CA TRP A 167 22.25 19.36 -1.05
C TRP A 167 20.83 19.93 -1.17
N VAL A 168 20.37 20.27 -2.37
CA VAL A 168 18.99 20.74 -2.61
C VAL A 168 18.03 19.60 -2.35
N LEU A 169 18.32 18.40 -2.85
CA LEU A 169 17.55 17.19 -2.57
C LEU A 169 17.46 16.93 -1.06
N PHE A 170 18.59 16.99 -0.36
CA PHE A 170 18.62 16.83 1.09
C PHE A 170 17.77 17.87 1.83
N LEU A 171 17.86 19.16 1.46
CA LEU A 171 17.06 20.20 2.12
C LEU A 171 15.56 20.04 1.89
N VAL A 172 15.14 19.69 0.66
CA VAL A 172 13.73 19.43 0.37
C VAL A 172 13.25 18.20 1.12
N TYR A 173 14.06 17.13 1.17
CA TYR A 173 13.74 15.93 1.95
C TYR A 173 13.53 16.24 3.43
N VAL A 174 14.47 16.96 4.06
CA VAL A 174 14.36 17.35 5.47
C VAL A 174 13.18 18.29 5.70
N GLY A 175 12.99 19.28 4.83
CA GLY A 175 11.87 20.22 4.92
C GLY A 175 10.52 19.52 4.85
N THR A 176 10.37 18.58 3.91
CA THR A 176 9.15 17.76 3.76
C THR A 176 8.95 16.85 4.96
N THR A 177 10.01 16.21 5.46
CA THR A 177 9.96 15.38 6.68
C THR A 177 9.48 16.17 7.89
N LEU A 178 10.06 17.35 8.13
CA LEU A 178 9.68 18.22 9.24
C LEU A 178 8.24 18.70 9.10
N SER A 179 7.83 19.10 7.89
CA SER A 179 6.47 19.57 7.60
C SER A 179 5.43 18.49 7.86
N MET A 180 5.66 17.27 7.38
CA MET A 180 4.78 16.12 7.60
C MET A 180 4.75 15.70 9.07
N THR A 181 5.89 15.76 9.76
CA THR A 181 5.98 15.46 11.19
C THR A 181 5.19 16.47 12.02
N LEU A 182 5.34 17.77 11.75
CA LEU A 182 4.59 18.83 12.42
C LEU A 182 3.09 18.70 12.14
N PHE A 183 2.72 18.42 10.89
CA PHE A 183 1.34 18.14 10.53
C PHE A 183 0.80 16.95 11.33
N ASN A 184 1.53 15.83 11.41
CA ASN A 184 1.11 14.67 12.17
C ASN A 184 0.89 14.98 13.66
N ILE A 185 1.83 15.69 14.30
CA ILE A 185 1.77 16.06 15.72
C ILE A 185 0.59 16.98 16.04
N VAL A 186 0.25 17.92 15.15
CA VAL A 186 -0.78 18.92 15.39
C VAL A 186 -2.15 18.45 14.91
N ALA A 187 -2.23 17.91 13.71
CA ALA A 187 -3.48 17.54 13.02
C ALA A 187 -4.12 16.30 13.65
N CYS A 188 -3.32 15.29 14.04
CA CYS A 188 -3.85 14.04 14.61
C CYS A 188 -4.37 14.19 16.04
N ARG A 189 -4.17 15.34 16.70
CA ARG A 189 -4.76 15.63 18.02
C ARG A 189 -6.27 15.81 17.98
N LYS A 190 -6.85 16.08 16.81
CA LYS A 190 -8.28 16.24 16.62
C LYS A 190 -8.87 15.00 15.96
N ASP A 191 -9.84 14.38 16.61
CA ASP A 191 -10.49 13.15 16.17
C ASP A 191 -11.11 13.23 14.76
N ILE A 192 -11.50 14.42 14.31
CA ILE A 192 -12.16 14.62 13.01
C ILE A 192 -11.19 14.75 11.83
N VAL A 193 -9.90 15.02 12.09
CA VAL A 193 -8.96 15.36 11.01
C VAL A 193 -8.52 14.11 10.25
N LEU A 194 -8.27 13.00 10.94
CA LEU A 194 -7.85 11.75 10.30
C LEU A 194 -8.91 11.20 9.32
N PRO A 195 -10.21 11.08 9.70
CA PRO A 195 -11.24 10.61 8.78
C PRO A 195 -11.47 11.56 7.61
N MET A 196 -11.44 12.88 7.84
CA MET A 196 -11.61 13.88 6.79
C MET A 196 -10.46 13.82 5.78
N PHE A 197 -9.21 13.77 6.26
CA PHE A 197 -8.03 13.64 5.42
C PHE A 197 -8.06 12.34 4.62
N ASN A 198 -8.40 11.21 5.26
CA ASN A 198 -8.54 9.92 4.58
C ASN A 198 -9.58 9.98 3.45
N ASN A 199 -10.76 10.57 3.70
CA ASN A 199 -11.79 10.70 2.67
C ASN A 199 -11.34 11.62 1.53
N PHE A 200 -10.70 12.74 1.85
CA PHE A 200 -10.18 13.67 0.85
C PHE A 200 -9.12 13.00 -0.03
N VAL A 201 -8.16 12.31 0.58
CA VAL A 201 -7.12 11.57 -0.15
C VAL A 201 -7.76 10.47 -0.98
N GLY A 202 -8.65 9.66 -0.43
CA GLY A 202 -9.33 8.58 -1.15
C GLY A 202 -10.09 9.08 -2.38
N ILE A 203 -10.87 10.16 -2.25
CA ILE A 203 -11.60 10.77 -3.38
C ILE A 203 -10.62 11.33 -4.41
N SER A 204 -9.61 12.08 -3.96
CA SER A 204 -8.62 12.70 -4.85
C SER A 204 -7.82 11.64 -5.61
N PHE A 205 -7.42 10.56 -4.94
CA PHE A 205 -6.60 9.50 -5.49
C PHE A 205 -7.38 8.64 -6.48
N GLY A 206 -8.65 8.31 -6.17
CA GLY A 206 -9.56 7.65 -7.11
C GLY A 206 -9.89 8.53 -8.31
N GLY A 207 -10.12 9.83 -8.09
CA GLY A 207 -10.35 10.81 -9.15
C GLY A 207 -9.14 10.94 -10.09
N LEU A 208 -7.93 11.06 -9.53
CA LEU A 208 -6.70 11.12 -10.31
C LEU A 208 -6.46 9.85 -11.14
N PHE A 209 -6.72 8.67 -10.56
CA PHE A 209 -6.64 7.42 -11.31
C PHE A 209 -7.58 7.41 -12.53
N PHE A 210 -8.83 7.83 -12.35
CA PHE A 210 -9.80 7.92 -13.43
C PHE A 210 -9.38 8.93 -14.50
N ILE A 211 -8.95 10.13 -14.08
CA ILE A 211 -8.48 11.19 -14.97
C ILE A 211 -7.29 10.72 -15.79
N ILE A 212 -6.28 10.11 -15.16
CA ILE A 212 -5.07 9.62 -15.86
C ILE A 212 -5.43 8.49 -16.83
N SER A 213 -6.24 7.53 -16.40
CA SER A 213 -6.66 6.41 -17.25
C SER A 213 -7.38 6.91 -18.50
N LEU A 214 -8.29 7.87 -18.34
CA LEU A 214 -9.01 8.48 -19.46
C LEU A 214 -8.10 9.35 -20.32
N ALA A 215 -7.21 10.15 -19.73
CA ALA A 215 -6.28 11.01 -20.44
C ALA A 215 -5.33 10.21 -21.33
N LEU A 216 -4.85 9.05 -20.89
CA LEU A 216 -4.02 8.15 -21.70
C LEU A 216 -4.79 7.61 -22.92
N LEU A 217 -6.03 7.14 -22.72
CA LEU A 217 -6.88 6.64 -23.81
C LEU A 217 -7.21 7.74 -24.83
N ILE A 218 -7.62 8.92 -24.35
CA ILE A 218 -7.94 10.08 -25.20
C ILE A 218 -6.69 10.55 -25.95
N SER A 219 -5.53 10.59 -25.29
CA SER A 219 -4.28 11.06 -25.92
C SER A 219 -3.91 10.19 -27.13
N VAL A 220 -4.04 8.86 -27.03
CA VAL A 220 -3.79 7.96 -28.16
C VAL A 220 -4.88 8.09 -29.23
N GLY A 221 -6.14 8.28 -28.84
CA GLY A 221 -7.25 8.43 -29.79
C GLY A 221 -7.31 9.77 -30.53
N THR A 222 -6.65 10.83 -30.03
CA THR A 222 -6.68 12.19 -30.59
C THR A 222 -5.39 12.62 -31.28
N LYS A 223 -4.27 11.94 -31.00
CA LYS A 223 -2.97 12.26 -31.59
C LYS A 223 -2.54 11.15 -32.55
N ASP A 224 -2.51 11.47 -33.83
CA ASP A 224 -2.16 10.52 -34.90
C ASP A 224 -0.76 9.90 -34.77
N ASN A 225 0.15 10.55 -34.02
CA ASN A 225 1.51 10.07 -33.80
C ASN A 225 1.67 9.11 -32.60
N LEU A 226 0.58 8.79 -31.90
CA LEU A 226 0.59 7.87 -30.76
C LEU A 226 -0.15 6.58 -31.13
N SER A 227 0.38 5.44 -30.68
CA SER A 227 -0.24 4.12 -30.90
C SER A 227 -0.08 3.24 -29.67
N TYR A 228 -1.05 2.35 -29.46
CA TYR A 228 -0.94 1.31 -28.44
C TYR A 228 0.17 0.32 -28.82
N LYS A 229 0.91 -0.15 -27.82
CA LYS A 229 1.88 -1.22 -28.02
C LYS A 229 1.15 -2.54 -28.30
N PRO A 230 1.71 -3.40 -29.16
CA PRO A 230 1.10 -4.70 -29.48
C PRO A 230 1.06 -5.61 -28.24
N ALA A 231 0.13 -6.55 -28.21
CA ALA A 231 -0.02 -7.50 -27.11
C ALA A 231 1.26 -8.31 -26.84
N ASP A 232 1.99 -8.70 -27.90
CA ASP A 232 3.28 -9.39 -27.78
C ASP A 232 4.32 -8.57 -27.02
N PHE A 233 4.31 -7.25 -27.20
CA PHE A 233 5.14 -6.35 -26.39
C PHE A 233 4.74 -6.42 -24.92
N VAL A 234 3.45 -6.25 -24.63
CA VAL A 234 2.95 -6.16 -23.25
C VAL A 234 3.11 -7.47 -22.48
N PHE A 235 2.88 -8.62 -23.12
CA PHE A 235 2.84 -9.92 -22.44
C PHE A 235 4.11 -10.75 -22.57
N GLY A 236 4.95 -10.50 -23.59
CA GLY A 236 6.06 -11.38 -23.95
C GLY A 236 7.42 -10.73 -24.11
N THR A 237 7.52 -9.40 -24.24
CA THR A 237 8.82 -8.76 -24.50
C THR A 237 9.65 -8.58 -23.23
N TRP A 238 10.82 -9.18 -23.23
CA TRP A 238 11.85 -8.99 -22.21
C TRP A 238 12.81 -7.85 -22.60
N ILE A 239 13.06 -6.94 -21.66
CA ILE A 239 14.01 -5.82 -21.84
C ILE A 239 14.99 -5.84 -20.67
N ASN A 240 16.29 -5.94 -20.96
CA ASN A 240 17.33 -5.87 -19.94
C ASN A 240 18.36 -4.79 -20.31
N GLN A 241 18.32 -3.67 -19.58
CA GLN A 241 19.25 -2.56 -19.71
C GLN A 241 20.13 -2.36 -18.47
N THR A 242 20.15 -3.35 -17.56
CA THR A 242 20.79 -3.23 -16.24
C THR A 242 22.26 -3.65 -16.25
N GLY A 243 22.69 -4.41 -17.27
CA GLY A 243 24.00 -5.05 -17.33
C GLY A 243 24.13 -6.34 -16.52
N TRP A 244 23.07 -6.75 -15.80
CA TRP A 244 23.04 -7.99 -15.01
C TRP A 244 22.44 -9.16 -15.80
N PRO A 245 22.71 -10.43 -15.40
CA PRO A 245 22.04 -11.60 -15.96
C PRO A 245 20.52 -11.55 -15.75
N ASP A 246 19.77 -12.16 -16.67
CA ASP A 246 18.30 -12.08 -16.68
C ASP A 246 17.64 -12.55 -15.39
N GLY A 247 18.19 -13.55 -14.72
CA GLY A 247 17.69 -14.01 -13.42
C GLY A 247 17.77 -12.92 -12.34
N VAL A 248 18.86 -12.15 -12.30
CA VAL A 248 19.02 -11.02 -11.37
C VAL A 248 18.09 -9.89 -11.77
N THR A 249 18.02 -9.59 -13.08
CA THR A 249 17.12 -8.57 -13.63
C THR A 249 15.65 -8.84 -13.30
N TRP A 250 15.21 -10.10 -13.28
CA TRP A 250 13.87 -10.48 -12.84
C TRP A 250 13.59 -10.03 -11.40
N PHE A 251 14.52 -10.30 -10.47
CA PHE A 251 14.36 -9.89 -9.08
C PHE A 251 14.42 -8.37 -8.92
N ILE A 252 15.24 -7.66 -9.69
CA ILE A 252 15.29 -6.20 -9.70
C ILE A 252 13.95 -5.62 -10.19
N GLY A 253 13.41 -6.13 -11.29
CA GLY A 253 12.10 -5.71 -11.81
C GLY A 253 10.95 -5.99 -10.84
N LEU A 254 11.04 -7.10 -10.10
CA LEU A 254 10.05 -7.50 -9.10
C LEU A 254 9.98 -6.54 -7.91
N VAL A 255 11.04 -5.77 -7.62
CA VAL A 255 11.07 -4.77 -6.54
C VAL A 255 9.93 -3.76 -6.67
N GLN A 256 9.63 -3.31 -7.89
CA GLN A 256 8.50 -2.38 -8.13
C GLN A 256 7.18 -2.98 -7.65
N ALA A 257 6.91 -4.23 -8.04
CA ALA A 257 5.68 -4.92 -7.70
C ALA A 257 5.60 -5.23 -6.20
N ALA A 258 6.70 -5.72 -5.61
CA ALA A 258 6.81 -5.96 -4.18
C ALA A 258 6.51 -4.69 -3.40
N TYR A 259 7.19 -3.59 -3.73
CA TYR A 259 7.04 -2.33 -3.01
C TYR A 259 5.62 -1.73 -3.16
N GLY A 260 5.02 -1.76 -4.36
CA GLY A 260 3.68 -1.23 -4.60
C GLY A 260 2.54 -2.02 -3.94
N LEU A 261 2.79 -3.26 -3.54
CA LEU A 261 1.83 -4.12 -2.81
C LEU A 261 2.23 -4.35 -1.34
N THR A 262 3.28 -3.69 -0.85
CA THR A 262 3.70 -3.82 0.54
C THR A 262 2.91 -2.86 1.43
N ALA A 263 1.97 -3.39 2.21
CA ALA A 263 1.53 -2.80 3.47
C ALA A 263 1.10 -3.93 4.42
N PHE A 264 1.45 -3.78 5.70
CA PHE A 264 1.09 -4.72 6.78
C PHE A 264 -0.14 -4.24 7.52
#